data_AF-A0A497KUG1-F1
#
_entry.id   AF-A0A497KUG1-F1
#
_cell.length_a   1.000
_cell.length_b   1.000
_cell.length_c   1.000
_cell.angle_alpha   90.00
_cell.angle_beta   90.00
_cell.angle_gamma   90.00
#
_symmetry.space_group_name_H-M   'P 1'
#
loop_
_entity.id
_entity.type
_entity.pdbx_description
1 polymer ?
#
loop_
_entity_poly.entity_id
_entity_poly.type
_entity_poly.pdbx_seq_one_letter_code
_entity_poly.pdbx_strand_id
1 'polypeptide(L)'
;MLYLLDGFTDKNSVTLLLYDTDSEEFIKIQDEEYRPYFFVKHPLSSREKEVIQRLNGETSIVEKKDLFSDEKKRLTKVELEEPSLLTVASRQLKERWEVHIPY
;
A
#
# COMPACT_ATOMS: atom_id res chain seq x y z
N MET A 1 24.75 -10.08 13.60
CA MET A 1 23.50 -10.69 13.09
C MET A 1 22.39 -9.67 13.26
N LEU A 2 21.56 -9.47 12.23
CA LEU A 2 20.55 -8.40 12.22
C LEU A 2 19.18 -8.90 12.69
N TYR A 3 18.58 -8.16 13.63
CA TYR A 3 17.23 -8.39 14.12
C TYR A 3 16.34 -7.19 13.77
N LEU A 4 15.25 -7.42 13.04
CA LEU A 4 14.23 -6.40 12.82
C LEU A 4 13.48 -6.17 14.15
N LEU A 5 13.51 -4.93 14.63
CA LEU A 5 12.85 -4.53 15.86
C LEU A 5 11.52 -3.82 15.60
N ASP A 6 11.50 -2.94 14.59
CA ASP A 6 10.32 -2.13 14.30
C ASP A 6 10.30 -1.68 12.82
N GLY A 7 9.11 -1.32 12.35
CA GLY A 7 8.87 -0.69 11.06
C GLY A 7 7.94 0.50 11.24
N PHE A 8 8.40 1.68 10.87
CA PHE A 8 7.61 2.91 11.00
C PHE A 8 7.77 3.78 9.77
N THR A 9 6.83 4.69 9.59
CA THR A 9 6.81 5.59 8.44
C THR A 9 7.17 7.01 8.82
N ASP A 10 7.95 7.65 7.95
CA ASP A 10 8.17 9.09 7.96
C ASP A 10 7.76 9.64 6.59
N LYS A 11 6.68 10.42 6.59
CA LYS A 11 6.01 10.92 5.38
C LYS A 11 5.69 9.80 4.38
N ASN A 12 6.47 9.71 3.30
CA ASN A 12 6.27 8.78 2.19
C ASN A 12 7.39 7.74 2.13
N SER A 13 8.04 7.48 3.26
CA SER A 13 9.11 6.48 3.35
C SER A 13 8.84 5.50 4.48
N VAL A 14 9.23 4.26 4.25
CA VAL A 14 9.19 3.18 5.24
C VAL A 14 10.58 3.02 5.82
N THR A 15 10.71 3.11 7.14
CA THR A 15 11.97 2.90 7.85
C THR A 15 11.90 1.61 8.65
N LEU A 16 12.87 0.74 8.46
CA LEU A 16 13.11 -0.44 9.28
C LEU A 16 14.18 -0.12 10.32
N LEU A 17 13.88 -0.42 11.58
CA LEU A 17 14.85 -0.36 12.68
C LEU A 17 15.37 -1.77 12.95
N LEU A 18 16.67 -1.95 12.80
CA LEU A 18 17.36 -3.20 13.06
C LEU A 18 18.34 -3.04 14.21
N TYR A 19 18.56 -4.11 14.97
CA TYR A 19 19.66 -4.24 15.90
C TYR A 19 20.70 -5.21 15.34
N ASP A 20 21.94 -4.77 15.27
CA ASP A 20 23.07 -5.61 14.89
C ASP A 20 23.80 -6.10 16.14
N THR A 21 23.77 -7.41 16.37
CA THR A 21 24.47 -8.02 17.52
C THR A 21 25.98 -7.98 17.40
N ASP A 22 26.54 -7.80 16.21
CA ASP A 22 27.98 -7.90 16.00
C ASP A 22 28.66 -6.55 16.32
N SER A 23 27.99 -5.45 16.01
CA SER A 23 28.41 -4.08 16.34
C SER A 23 27.77 -3.54 17.63
N GLU A 24 26.73 -4.19 18.15
CA GLU A 24 25.89 -3.71 19.25
C GLU A 24 25.19 -2.36 18.96
N GLU A 25 24.91 -2.09 17.68
CA GLU A 25 24.33 -0.83 17.20
C GLU A 25 22.91 -0.98 16.62
N PHE A 26 22.18 0.14 16.62
CA PHE A 26 20.91 0.26 15.91
C PHE A 26 21.14 0.81 14.51
N ILE A 27 20.62 0.09 13.51
CA ILE A 27 20.70 0.44 12.09
C ILE A 27 19.31 0.84 11.61
N LYS A 28 19.22 1.94 10.85
CA LYS A 28 18.01 2.34 10.15
C LYS A 28 18.20 2.13 8.65
N ILE A 29 17.27 1.40 8.04
CA ILE A 29 17.20 1.25 6.58
C ILE A 29 15.91 1.93 6.13
N GLN A 30 16.04 2.88 5.21
CA GLN A 30 14.92 3.66 4.69
C GLN A 30 14.62 3.23 3.25
N ASP A 31 13.35 3.05 2.95
CA ASP A 31 12.80 2.80 1.62
C ASP A 31 11.90 3.97 1.22
N GLU A 32 12.29 4.69 0.17
CA GLU A 32 11.55 5.82 -0.40
C GLU A 32 10.79 5.43 -1.69
N GLU A 33 10.95 4.19 -2.16
CA GLU A 33 10.34 3.69 -3.39
C GLU A 33 8.99 3.00 -3.14
N TYR A 34 8.78 2.47 -1.93
CA TYR A 34 7.52 1.81 -1.58
C TYR A 34 6.35 2.79 -1.58
N ARG A 35 5.40 2.60 -2.50
CA ARG A 35 4.21 3.46 -2.63
C ARG A 35 3.01 2.92 -1.85
N PRO A 36 2.26 3.77 -1.11
CA PRO A 36 0.99 3.37 -0.50
C PRO A 36 0.00 2.94 -1.59
N TYR A 37 -0.78 1.90 -1.30
CA TYR A 37 -1.73 1.38 -2.28
C TYR A 37 -3.01 0.84 -1.63
N PHE A 38 -4.02 0.64 -2.47
CA PHE A 38 -5.21 -0.12 -2.13
C PHE A 38 -5.74 -0.84 -3.38
N PHE A 39 -6.72 -1.72 -3.20
CA PHE A 39 -7.37 -2.42 -4.32
C PHE A 39 -8.80 -1.99 -4.51
N VAL A 40 -9.24 -2.01 -5.76
CA VAL A 40 -10.64 -1.87 -6.17
C VAL A 40 -10.99 -2.94 -7.20
N LYS A 41 -12.29 -3.09 -7.43
CA LYS A 41 -12.81 -4.12 -8.33
C LYS A 41 -12.36 -3.81 -9.76
N HIS A 42 -11.98 -4.86 -10.47
CA HIS A 42 -11.75 -4.78 -11.91
C HIS A 42 -12.99 -5.26 -12.68
N PRO A 43 -13.41 -4.60 -13.77
CA PRO A 43 -12.91 -3.33 -14.29
C PRO A 43 -13.44 -2.11 -13.53
N LEU A 44 -12.71 -0.99 -13.62
CA LEU A 44 -13.14 0.29 -13.05
C LEU A 44 -14.33 0.88 -13.81
N SER A 45 -15.32 1.39 -13.08
CA SER A 45 -16.35 2.29 -13.61
C SER A 45 -15.78 3.68 -13.96
N SER A 46 -16.50 4.46 -14.77
CA SER A 46 -16.09 5.83 -15.12
C SER A 46 -15.91 6.71 -13.88
N ARG A 47 -16.82 6.60 -12.91
CA ARG A 47 -16.75 7.34 -11.65
C ARG A 47 -15.50 6.98 -10.84
N GLU A 48 -15.13 5.70 -10.77
CA GLU A 48 -13.94 5.27 -10.05
C GLU A 48 -12.67 5.77 -10.74
N LYS A 49 -12.63 5.74 -12.08
CA LYS A 49 -11.52 6.32 -12.85
C LYS A 49 -11.34 7.81 -12.56
N GLU A 50 -12.43 8.59 -12.55
CA GLU A 50 -12.39 10.02 -12.23
C GLU A 50 -11.92 10.30 -10.79
N VAL A 51 -12.29 9.46 -9.82
CA VAL A 51 -11.80 9.57 -8.45
C VAL A 51 -10.30 9.28 -8.40
N ILE A 52 -9.84 8.17 -9.00
CA ILE A 52 -8.43 7.78 -9.01
C ILE A 52 -7.57 8.85 -9.70
N GLN A 53 -8.03 9.39 -10.83
CA GLN A 53 -7.32 10.45 -11.55
C GLN A 53 -7.18 11.73 -10.70
N ARG A 54 -8.22 12.12 -9.94
CA ARG A 54 -8.15 13.27 -9.03
C ARG A 54 -7.20 13.07 -7.85
N LEU A 55 -6.92 11.81 -7.50
CA LEU A 55 -5.93 11.45 -6.48
C LEU A 55 -4.52 11.29 -7.06
N ASN A 56 -4.33 11.54 -8.36
CA ASN A 56 -3.10 11.22 -9.10
C ASN A 56 -2.67 9.76 -8.91
N GLY A 57 -3.63 8.83 -8.80
CA GLY A 57 -3.33 7.43 -8.56
C GLY A 57 -2.90 6.69 -9.83
N GLU A 58 -1.84 5.92 -9.73
CA GLU A 58 -1.38 5.02 -10.78
C GLU A 58 -2.08 3.67 -10.66
N THR A 59 -2.53 3.10 -11.79
CA THR A 59 -3.29 1.85 -11.77
C THR A 59 -2.56 0.73 -12.48
N SER A 60 -2.55 -0.45 -11.85
CA SER A 60 -2.12 -1.71 -12.47
C SER A 60 -3.14 -2.80 -12.22
N ILE A 61 -3.12 -3.86 -13.04
CA ILE A 61 -4.00 -5.02 -12.85
C ILE A 61 -3.20 -6.12 -12.16
N VAL A 62 -3.74 -6.66 -11.08
CA VAL A 62 -3.13 -7.75 -10.32
C VAL A 62 -4.10 -8.92 -10.21
N GLU A 63 -3.56 -10.13 -10.04
CA GLU A 63 -4.33 -11.32 -9.65
C GLU A 63 -4.13 -11.59 -8.16
N LYS A 64 -5.24 -11.73 -7.44
CA LYS A 64 -5.24 -12.20 -6.05
C LYS A 64 -6.05 -13.47 -5.91
N LYS A 65 -5.68 -14.28 -4.93
CA LYS A 65 -6.40 -15.50 -4.58
C LYS A 65 -7.50 -15.17 -3.58
N ASP A 66 -8.73 -15.60 -3.87
CA ASP A 66 -9.82 -15.58 -2.89
C ASP A 66 -9.56 -16.68 -1.85
N LEU A 67 -9.54 -16.30 -0.57
CA LEU A 67 -9.20 -17.25 0.51
C LEU A 67 -10.34 -18.23 0.84
N PHE A 68 -11.57 -17.97 0.40
CA PHE A 68 -12.72 -18.82 0.67
C PHE A 68 -13.02 -19.78 -0.48
N SER A 69 -12.86 -19.33 -1.74
CA SER A 69 -13.11 -20.16 -2.92
C SER A 69 -11.85 -20.75 -3.57
N ASP A 70 -10.66 -20.32 -3.17
CA ASP A 70 -9.37 -20.65 -3.80
C ASP A 70 -9.21 -20.07 -5.23
N GLU A 71 -10.24 -19.42 -5.76
CA GLU A 71 -10.26 -18.87 -7.12
C GLU A 71 -9.38 -17.62 -7.25
N LYS A 72 -8.80 -17.43 -8.43
CA LYS A 72 -8.10 -16.18 -8.76
C LYS A 72 -9.10 -15.11 -9.16
N LYS A 73 -8.96 -13.92 -8.58
CA LYS A 73 -9.72 -12.70 -8.91
C LYS A 73 -8.78 -11.62 -9.40
N ARG A 74 -9.19 -10.93 -10.47
CA ARG A 74 -8.49 -9.74 -10.97
C ARG A 74 -8.96 -8.52 -10.20
N LEU A 75 -8.01 -7.74 -9.71
CA LEU A 75 -8.24 -6.47 -9.04
C LEU A 75 -7.43 -5.37 -9.72
N THR A 76 -7.88 -4.14 -9.59
CA THR A 76 -7.06 -2.99 -9.96
C THR A 76 -6.36 -2.48 -8.71
N LYS A 77 -5.02 -2.54 -8.71
CA LYS A 77 -4.17 -1.89 -7.71
C LYS A 77 -4.12 -0.41 -8.04
N VAL A 78 -4.33 0.42 -7.03
CA VAL A 78 -4.18 1.87 -7.13
C VAL A 78 -3.04 2.28 -6.20
N GLU A 79 -1.94 2.75 -6.76
CA GLU A 79 -0.80 3.31 -6.03
C GLU A 79 -0.95 4.83 -5.94
N LEU A 80 -0.61 5.38 -4.78
CA LEU A 80 -0.72 6.80 -4.47
C LEU A 80 0.68 7.31 -4.09
N GLU A 81 0.91 8.61 -4.29
CA GLU A 81 2.17 9.23 -3.89
C GLU A 81 2.23 9.44 -2.36
N GLU A 82 1.10 9.76 -1.73
CA GLU A 82 1.03 10.08 -0.30
C GLU A 82 0.09 9.15 0.48
N PRO A 83 0.49 8.67 1.67
CA PRO A 83 -0.35 7.79 2.50
C PRO A 83 -1.65 8.46 2.97
N SER A 84 -1.63 9.78 3.16
CA SER A 84 -2.78 10.59 3.57
C SER A 84 -3.99 10.42 2.62
N LEU A 85 -3.71 10.15 1.34
CA LEU A 85 -4.72 9.99 0.29
C LEU A 85 -5.51 8.67 0.42
N LEU A 86 -4.99 7.67 1.14
CA LEU A 86 -5.75 6.44 1.46
C LEU A 86 -7.04 6.77 2.22
N THR A 87 -6.98 7.73 3.15
CA THR A 87 -8.16 8.17 3.89
C THR A 87 -9.19 8.81 2.96
N VAL A 88 -8.74 9.60 1.98
CA VAL A 88 -9.63 10.24 0.99
C VAL A 88 -10.27 9.20 0.08
N ALA A 89 -9.46 8.27 -0.46
CA ALA A 89 -9.92 7.16 -1.29
C ALA A 89 -10.97 6.32 -0.56
N SER A 90 -10.77 6.07 0.74
CA SER A 90 -11.70 5.31 1.56
C SER A 90 -13.09 5.97 1.67
N ARG A 91 -13.21 7.28 1.50
CA ARG A 91 -14.52 7.95 1.60
C ARG A 91 -15.27 7.97 0.27
N GLN A 92 -14.56 7.85 -0.85
CA GLN A 92 -15.13 8.09 -2.18
C GLN A 92 -15.44 6.81 -2.97
N LEU A 93 -14.74 5.71 -2.68
CA LEU A 93 -14.88 4.44 -3.40
C LEU A 93 -15.63 3.43 -2.53
N LYS A 94 -16.60 2.69 -3.08
CA LYS A 94 -17.40 1.74 -2.28
C LYS A 94 -16.71 0.38 -2.10
N GLU A 95 -16.45 -0.32 -3.20
CA GLU A 95 -15.83 -1.64 -3.19
C GLU A 95 -14.31 -1.51 -3.26
N ARG A 96 -13.69 -1.62 -2.08
CA ARG A 96 -12.26 -1.38 -1.89
C ARG A 96 -11.69 -2.32 -0.83
N TRP A 97 -10.42 -2.69 -0.98
CA TRP A 97 -9.69 -3.54 -0.05
C TRP A 97 -8.36 -2.91 0.32
N GLU A 98 -7.86 -3.24 1.51
CA GLU A 98 -6.55 -2.82 2.05
C GLU A 98 -6.34 -1.30 2.22
N VAL A 99 -7.35 -0.48 1.96
CA VAL A 99 -7.30 0.99 2.12
C VAL A 99 -7.15 1.49 3.57
N HIS A 100 -7.31 0.61 4.54
CA HIS A 100 -7.21 0.93 5.97
C HIS A 100 -5.98 0.31 6.62
N ILE A 101 -5.09 -0.30 5.83
CA ILE A 101 -3.79 -0.76 6.33
C ILE A 101 -2.94 0.49 6.57
N PRO A 102 -2.43 0.71 7.80
CA PRO A 102 -1.46 1.77 8.04
C PRO A 102 -0.28 1.61 7.10
N TYR A 103 0.14 2.73 6.49
CA TYR A 103 1.34 2.79 5.71
C TYR A 103 2.56 2.64 6.62
#